data_AF-A0A383WDW7-F1
#
_entry.id   AF-A0A383WDW7-F1
#
_cell.length_a   1.000
_cell.length_b   1.000
_cell.length_c   1.000
_cell.angle_alpha   90.00
_cell.angle_beta   90.00
_cell.angle_gamma   90.00
#
_symmetry.space_group_name_H-M   'P 1'
#
loop_
_entity.id
_entity.type
_entity.pdbx_description
1 polymer ?
#
loop_
_entity_poly.entity_id
_entity_poly.type
_entity_poly.pdbx_seq_one_letter_code
_entity_poly.pdbx_strand_id
1 'polypeptide(L)'
;MSPRKLTIIHFNDIYNIEPSTNEPVGGAARLVHKVKQLVSAAGGPEACLVLFSGDAFNPSLMSTMTLGKQMVPVLKAAGVAVACVGNHDFDFGIKNFRDLAAECGFPWLMANVLDVETGEPLGGVGRTLLLQHPSGIKVGVIGLVEGDWVETLACVEPEEVQYLDFVTEGQKLARELRAAGAELVVALTHMRVPNDIKLAQSVPEIDAVLGGHDHHVQIELVQPHGNLLCKSGTDFKNVTAIEVTMPEAAAADGDSTTANGGSSQPANGAAAAAGRPSFSWQEHAMTSDVPEDPDLKQVVEEFASSTTAGLDGELGHTLTDLDGRFATVRMAESNLCNLLGDVFRRACSADVCILNSGTFRSDAIHPAGELTHRDLATILPMIDDTVVLQASGQQLLEALENGVSCYPKLEGRFPQVSGIRFTFDPSKPPGSRVLHDSVTVGSERAPLDPAKTYTLATKAYLAEGKDGYDVLQGCRALLDAEVCPVMPTVLRNFFAMLEVLNLLDPKVKVQTFAKRWTQAIKHKGRDRQTDLITTGGCVKCPQTGRYVVAPKLDGRITCVGQQQQQQEEREQQQQQQAPACEALAGAGEGSAAKKQKQ
;
A
#
# COMPACT_ATOMS: atom_id res chain seq x y z
N MET A 1 -41.32 -15.00 -17.93
CA MET A 1 -39.98 -15.29 -18.49
C MET A 1 -39.04 -15.45 -17.32
N SER A 2 -37.99 -16.28 -17.39
CA SER A 2 -36.99 -16.31 -16.32
C SER A 2 -36.31 -14.94 -16.21
N PRO A 3 -36.01 -14.44 -15.00
CA PRO A 3 -35.35 -13.15 -14.82
C PRO A 3 -33.99 -13.14 -15.54
N ARG A 4 -33.67 -12.04 -16.23
CA ARG A 4 -32.36 -11.88 -16.87
C ARG A 4 -31.30 -11.62 -15.80
N LYS A 5 -30.25 -12.44 -15.83
CA LYS A 5 -29.17 -12.40 -14.84
C LYS A 5 -27.81 -12.28 -15.50
N LEU A 6 -26.85 -11.78 -14.73
CA LEU A 6 -25.44 -11.65 -15.08
C LEU A 6 -24.60 -11.87 -13.83
N THR A 7 -23.49 -12.58 -13.94
CA THR A 7 -22.48 -12.66 -12.89
C THR A 7 -21.31 -11.74 -13.22
N ILE A 8 -20.91 -10.90 -12.28
CA ILE A 8 -19.70 -10.08 -12.33
C ILE A 8 -18.71 -10.65 -11.31
N ILE A 9 -17.46 -10.88 -11.71
CA ILE A 9 -16.37 -11.27 -10.83
C ILE A 9 -15.42 -10.07 -10.71
N HIS A 10 -15.22 -9.56 -9.50
CA HIS A 10 -14.46 -8.33 -9.25
C HIS A 10 -13.27 -8.53 -8.33
N PHE A 11 -12.14 -7.93 -8.70
CA PHE A 11 -10.95 -7.76 -7.85
C PHE A 11 -10.20 -6.45 -8.19
N ASN A 12 -9.29 -6.02 -7.33
CA ASN A 12 -8.58 -4.74 -7.39
C ASN A 12 -7.24 -4.85 -6.63
N ASP A 13 -6.30 -3.93 -6.89
CA ASP A 13 -5.05 -3.74 -6.13
C ASP A 13 -4.23 -5.02 -5.96
N ILE A 14 -3.51 -5.45 -6.99
CA ILE A 14 -2.87 -6.77 -7.06
C ILE A 14 -1.35 -6.66 -7.20
N TYR A 15 -0.64 -6.45 -6.11
CA TYR A 15 0.79 -6.12 -6.20
C TYR A 15 1.67 -7.36 -6.27
N ASN A 16 1.46 -8.30 -5.35
CA ASN A 16 2.31 -9.46 -5.16
C ASN A 16 1.72 -10.73 -5.81
N ILE A 17 2.37 -11.25 -6.86
CA ILE A 17 1.89 -12.47 -7.54
C ILE A 17 2.16 -13.74 -6.72
N GLU A 18 3.15 -13.69 -5.82
CA GLU A 18 3.48 -14.77 -4.89
C GLU A 18 2.53 -14.75 -3.69
N PRO A 19 2.18 -15.92 -3.10
CA PRO A 19 1.40 -15.96 -1.88
C PRO A 19 2.20 -15.37 -0.69
N SER A 20 1.49 -14.71 0.22
CA SER A 20 2.03 -14.30 1.52
C SER A 20 2.02 -15.46 2.52
N THR A 21 2.68 -15.28 3.66
CA THR A 21 2.75 -16.28 4.73
C THR A 21 1.54 -16.26 5.68
N ASN A 22 0.72 -15.21 5.65
CA ASN A 22 -0.40 -15.01 6.56
C ASN A 22 -1.74 -15.21 5.85
N GLU A 23 -2.68 -15.90 6.50
CA GLU A 23 -4.02 -16.08 5.96
C GLU A 23 -4.83 -14.77 5.93
N PRO A 24 -5.67 -14.55 4.89
CA PRO A 24 -5.68 -15.26 3.62
C PRO A 24 -4.37 -15.05 2.84
N VAL A 25 -3.74 -16.15 2.41
CA VAL A 25 -2.40 -16.13 1.81
C VAL A 25 -2.35 -15.39 0.46
N GLY A 26 -3.45 -15.36 -0.29
CA GLY A 26 -3.50 -14.72 -1.61
C GLY A 26 -2.74 -15.51 -2.68
N GLY A 27 -2.07 -14.77 -3.56
CA GLY A 27 -1.28 -15.30 -4.67
C GLY A 27 -2.06 -15.43 -5.98
N ALA A 28 -1.42 -15.04 -7.07
CA ALA A 28 -2.01 -14.95 -8.41
C ALA A 28 -2.55 -16.31 -8.91
N ALA A 29 -1.77 -17.39 -8.75
CA ALA A 29 -2.17 -18.73 -9.18
C ALA A 29 -3.46 -19.22 -8.49
N ARG A 30 -3.62 -18.89 -7.21
CA ARG A 30 -4.79 -19.27 -6.40
C ARG A 30 -6.01 -18.44 -6.77
N LEU A 31 -5.84 -17.13 -6.94
CA LEU A 31 -6.93 -16.28 -7.41
C LEU A 31 -7.41 -16.71 -8.79
N VAL A 32 -6.50 -17.01 -9.73
CA VAL A 32 -6.90 -17.46 -11.08
C VAL A 32 -7.62 -18.81 -11.03
N HIS A 33 -7.19 -19.74 -10.17
CA HIS A 33 -7.94 -20.98 -9.96
C HIS A 33 -9.38 -20.70 -9.49
N LYS A 34 -9.54 -19.82 -8.49
CA LYS A 34 -10.87 -19.44 -7.99
C LYS A 34 -11.70 -18.74 -9.05
N VAL A 35 -11.13 -17.80 -9.80
CA VAL A 35 -11.84 -17.10 -10.89
C VAL A 35 -12.31 -18.10 -11.94
N LYS A 36 -11.45 -19.03 -12.41
CA LYS A 36 -11.85 -20.09 -13.35
C LYS A 36 -12.97 -20.96 -12.79
N GLN A 37 -12.95 -21.28 -11.49
CA GLN A 37 -14.03 -22.01 -10.82
C GLN A 37 -15.36 -21.22 -10.84
N LEU A 38 -15.32 -19.93 -10.51
CA LEU A 38 -16.50 -19.04 -10.51
C LEU A 38 -17.06 -18.84 -11.92
N VAL A 39 -16.18 -18.64 -12.91
CA VAL A 39 -16.52 -18.56 -14.34
C VAL A 39 -17.22 -19.85 -14.78
N SER A 40 -16.68 -21.02 -14.41
CA SER A 40 -17.30 -22.31 -14.74
C SER A 40 -18.66 -22.47 -14.06
N ALA A 41 -18.81 -22.08 -12.79
CA ALA A 41 -20.06 -22.12 -12.07
C ALA A 41 -21.13 -21.19 -12.67
N ALA A 42 -20.73 -20.06 -13.27
CA ALA A 42 -21.61 -19.15 -13.99
C ALA A 42 -22.05 -19.67 -15.38
N GLY A 43 -21.46 -20.76 -15.88
CA GLY A 43 -21.77 -21.32 -17.20
C GLY A 43 -20.70 -21.09 -18.26
N GLY A 44 -19.52 -20.57 -17.88
CA GLY A 44 -18.37 -20.37 -18.75
C GLY A 44 -17.99 -18.89 -18.97
N PRO A 45 -16.91 -18.62 -19.73
CA PRO A 45 -16.36 -17.27 -19.92
C PRO A 45 -17.37 -16.26 -20.50
N GLU A 46 -18.25 -16.71 -21.39
CA GLU A 46 -19.27 -15.89 -22.03
C GLU A 46 -20.47 -15.58 -21.11
N ALA A 47 -20.58 -16.24 -19.95
CA ALA A 47 -21.71 -16.13 -19.04
C ALA A 47 -21.45 -15.17 -17.86
N CYS A 48 -20.26 -14.59 -17.77
CA CYS A 48 -19.88 -13.66 -16.71
C CYS A 48 -18.94 -12.56 -17.23
N LEU A 49 -18.76 -11.51 -16.43
CA LEU A 49 -17.78 -10.46 -16.69
C LEU A 49 -16.75 -10.43 -15.57
N VAL A 50 -15.48 -10.64 -15.90
CA VAL A 50 -14.38 -10.43 -14.95
C VAL A 50 -13.91 -8.99 -15.09
N LEU A 51 -14.11 -8.18 -14.05
CA LEU A 51 -13.80 -6.74 -14.04
C LEU A 51 -12.71 -6.44 -13.01
N PHE A 52 -11.78 -5.56 -13.38
CA PHE A 52 -10.62 -5.23 -12.56
C PHE A 52 -10.52 -3.71 -12.32
N SER A 53 -10.29 -3.29 -11.08
CA SER A 53 -10.29 -1.86 -10.71
C SER A 53 -8.88 -1.30 -10.46
N GLY A 54 -7.91 -1.62 -11.30
CA GLY A 54 -6.60 -0.94 -11.36
C GLY A 54 -5.59 -1.35 -10.29
N ASP A 55 -4.39 -0.76 -10.40
CA ASP A 55 -3.21 -1.04 -9.56
C ASP A 55 -2.67 -2.47 -9.76
N ALA A 56 -2.24 -2.73 -10.99
CA ALA A 56 -1.67 -4.00 -11.43
C ALA A 56 -0.14 -3.99 -11.49
N PHE A 57 0.46 -2.87 -11.92
CA PHE A 57 1.84 -2.92 -12.40
C PHE A 57 2.92 -2.53 -11.38
N ASN A 58 2.60 -1.97 -10.21
CA ASN A 58 3.53 -1.62 -9.12
C ASN A 58 2.74 -1.62 -7.78
N PRO A 59 3.30 -1.69 -6.54
CA PRO A 59 4.69 -1.52 -6.10
C PRO A 59 5.39 -2.77 -5.55
N SER A 60 5.13 -3.97 -6.09
CA SER A 60 5.85 -5.16 -5.62
C SER A 60 7.32 -5.15 -6.04
N LEU A 61 8.15 -5.82 -5.25
CA LEU A 61 9.56 -5.99 -5.58
C LEU A 61 9.77 -6.57 -6.99
N MET A 62 8.98 -7.59 -7.32
CA MET A 62 9.04 -8.23 -8.63
C MET A 62 8.72 -7.25 -9.74
N SER A 63 7.69 -6.42 -9.54
CA SER A 63 7.29 -5.40 -10.50
C SER A 63 8.39 -4.38 -10.79
N THR A 64 9.20 -4.01 -9.80
CA THR A 64 10.35 -3.11 -9.98
C THR A 64 11.41 -3.72 -10.89
N MET A 65 11.60 -5.04 -10.84
CA MET A 65 12.60 -5.73 -11.66
C MET A 65 12.12 -6.07 -13.07
N THR A 66 10.83 -6.37 -13.21
CA THR A 66 10.20 -6.73 -14.49
C THR A 66 9.56 -5.55 -15.21
N LEU A 67 9.52 -4.38 -14.55
CA LEU A 67 8.75 -3.20 -14.97
C LEU A 67 7.26 -3.51 -15.20
N GLY A 68 6.66 -4.31 -14.30
CA GLY A 68 5.24 -4.68 -14.33
C GLY A 68 4.86 -5.87 -15.24
N LYS A 69 5.79 -6.38 -16.06
CA LYS A 69 5.53 -7.47 -17.03
C LYS A 69 5.01 -8.77 -16.43
N GLN A 70 5.34 -9.05 -15.17
CA GLN A 70 4.90 -10.24 -14.45
C GLN A 70 3.37 -10.31 -14.32
N MET A 71 2.68 -9.17 -14.36
CA MET A 71 1.24 -9.10 -14.15
C MET A 71 0.42 -9.44 -15.41
N VAL A 72 0.99 -9.21 -16.59
CA VAL A 72 0.33 -9.47 -17.88
C VAL A 72 -0.21 -10.91 -18.00
N PRO A 73 0.57 -11.98 -17.76
CA PRO A 73 0.04 -13.34 -17.84
C PRO A 73 -1.03 -13.63 -16.78
N VAL A 74 -0.95 -13.00 -15.60
CA VAL A 74 -1.94 -13.15 -14.52
C VAL A 74 -3.29 -12.60 -14.94
N LEU A 75 -3.33 -11.35 -15.41
CA LEU A 75 -4.57 -10.68 -15.85
C LEU A 75 -5.22 -11.39 -17.04
N LYS A 76 -4.40 -11.91 -17.96
CA LYS A 76 -4.88 -12.72 -19.09
C LYS A 76 -5.45 -14.06 -18.63
N ALA A 77 -4.78 -14.75 -17.71
CA ALA A 77 -5.24 -16.03 -17.19
C ALA A 77 -6.52 -15.90 -16.33
N ALA A 78 -6.70 -14.75 -15.66
CA ALA A 78 -7.94 -14.40 -14.97
C ALA A 78 -9.11 -14.11 -15.93
N GLY A 79 -8.85 -13.84 -17.21
CA GLY A 79 -9.87 -13.55 -18.21
C GLY A 79 -10.54 -12.18 -18.03
N VAL A 80 -9.77 -11.16 -17.60
CA VAL A 80 -10.27 -9.80 -17.41
C VAL A 80 -10.87 -9.27 -18.71
N ALA A 81 -12.12 -8.79 -18.62
CA ALA A 81 -12.85 -8.23 -19.74
C ALA A 81 -12.59 -6.73 -19.92
N VAL A 82 -12.51 -6.00 -18.81
CA VAL A 82 -12.26 -4.54 -18.77
C VAL A 82 -11.55 -4.18 -17.47
N ALA A 83 -10.61 -3.24 -17.54
CA ALA A 83 -9.92 -2.70 -16.37
C ALA A 83 -10.09 -1.17 -16.22
N CYS A 84 -10.10 -0.67 -14.99
CA CYS A 84 -9.79 0.74 -14.69
C CYS A 84 -8.28 0.92 -14.52
N VAL A 85 -7.76 2.10 -14.82
CA VAL A 85 -6.38 2.48 -14.50
C VAL A 85 -6.30 2.91 -13.02
N GLY A 86 -5.24 2.50 -12.32
CA GLY A 86 -4.84 2.96 -10.98
C GLY A 86 -3.53 3.76 -10.99
N ASN A 87 -3.08 4.27 -9.84
CA ASN A 87 -1.88 5.14 -9.74
C ASN A 87 -0.65 4.40 -10.12
N HIS A 88 -0.54 3.20 -9.56
CA HIS A 88 0.66 2.42 -9.65
C HIS A 88 0.83 1.79 -11.03
N ASP A 89 -0.19 1.90 -11.89
CA ASP A 89 -0.08 1.50 -13.29
C ASP A 89 0.83 2.44 -14.12
N PHE A 90 1.00 3.69 -13.69
CA PHE A 90 1.87 4.68 -14.34
C PHE A 90 3.26 4.81 -13.71
N ASP A 91 3.57 4.12 -12.62
CA ASP A 91 4.84 4.32 -11.88
C ASP A 91 6.10 4.10 -12.73
N PHE A 92 6.02 3.24 -13.75
CA PHE A 92 7.13 2.99 -14.70
C PHE A 92 7.04 3.84 -15.99
N GLY A 93 6.17 4.84 -16.00
CA GLY A 93 5.97 5.77 -17.11
C GLY A 93 4.82 5.38 -18.05
N ILE A 94 4.21 6.39 -18.66
CA ILE A 94 3.04 6.27 -19.57
C ILE A 94 3.32 5.32 -20.74
N LYS A 95 4.53 5.34 -21.31
CA LYS A 95 4.89 4.44 -22.41
C LYS A 95 4.90 2.98 -21.95
N ASN A 96 5.48 2.69 -20.78
CA ASN A 96 5.53 1.33 -20.26
C ASN A 96 4.12 0.80 -20.00
N PHE A 97 3.27 1.63 -19.37
CA PHE A 97 1.85 1.32 -19.20
C PHE A 97 1.18 0.96 -20.53
N ARG A 98 1.33 1.80 -21.57
CA ARG A 98 0.74 1.55 -22.90
C ARG A 98 1.15 0.20 -23.49
N ASP A 99 2.43 -0.14 -23.38
CA ASP A 99 2.97 -1.40 -23.91
C ASP A 99 2.37 -2.60 -23.15
N LEU A 100 2.31 -2.54 -21.81
CA LEU A 100 1.73 -3.61 -20.97
C LEU A 100 0.21 -3.75 -21.15
N ALA A 101 -0.51 -2.63 -21.21
CA ALA A 101 -1.95 -2.60 -21.42
C ALA A 101 -2.32 -3.21 -22.79
N ALA A 102 -1.53 -2.95 -23.83
CA ALA A 102 -1.68 -3.59 -25.13
C ALA A 102 -1.42 -5.10 -25.07
N GLU A 103 -0.41 -5.54 -24.33
CA GLU A 103 -0.07 -6.97 -24.18
C GLU A 103 -1.13 -7.77 -23.42
N CYS A 104 -1.84 -7.12 -22.48
CA CYS A 104 -2.98 -7.67 -21.76
C CYS A 104 -4.14 -8.05 -22.70
N GLY A 105 -4.36 -7.27 -23.77
CA GLY A 105 -5.33 -7.60 -24.82
C GLY A 105 -6.80 -7.34 -24.46
N PHE A 106 -7.06 -6.54 -23.43
CA PHE A 106 -8.40 -6.07 -23.05
C PHE A 106 -8.39 -4.54 -22.83
N PRO A 107 -9.54 -3.86 -22.95
CA PRO A 107 -9.62 -2.41 -22.79
C PRO A 107 -9.37 -1.97 -21.34
N TRP A 108 -8.55 -0.93 -21.22
CA TRP A 108 -8.37 -0.14 -20.01
C TRP A 108 -9.19 1.15 -20.13
N LEU A 109 -9.75 1.61 -19.01
CA LEU A 109 -10.63 2.78 -18.97
C LEU A 109 -10.19 3.79 -17.92
N MET A 110 -10.27 5.07 -18.28
CA MET A 110 -10.18 6.24 -17.41
C MET A 110 -10.76 7.43 -18.16
N ALA A 111 -11.78 8.09 -17.60
CA ALA A 111 -12.52 9.10 -18.34
C ALA A 111 -12.17 10.55 -17.97
N ASN A 112 -11.56 10.75 -16.80
CA ASN A 112 -11.53 12.04 -16.13
C ASN A 112 -10.12 12.55 -15.80
N VAL A 113 -9.09 11.98 -16.44
CA VAL A 113 -7.74 12.54 -16.48
C VAL A 113 -7.28 12.57 -17.92
N LEU A 114 -7.23 13.78 -18.46
CA LEU A 114 -6.93 14.04 -19.87
C LEU A 114 -5.51 14.56 -20.01
N ASP A 115 -4.82 14.09 -21.03
CA ASP A 115 -3.55 14.65 -21.48
C ASP A 115 -3.83 16.02 -22.13
N VAL A 116 -3.17 17.08 -21.66
CA VAL A 116 -3.44 18.45 -22.11
C VAL A 116 -3.06 18.67 -23.58
N GLU A 117 -2.04 17.96 -24.09
CA GLU A 117 -1.61 18.11 -25.48
C GLU A 117 -2.61 17.49 -26.45
N THR A 118 -3.19 16.34 -26.10
CA THR A 118 -4.05 15.56 -26.98
C THR A 118 -5.55 15.78 -26.73
N GLY A 119 -5.93 16.19 -25.52
CA GLY A 119 -7.32 16.25 -25.05
C GLY A 119 -7.97 14.88 -24.84
N GLU A 120 -7.21 13.79 -24.96
CA GLU A 120 -7.66 12.41 -24.79
C GLU A 120 -7.28 11.88 -23.41
N PRO A 121 -7.89 10.78 -22.93
CA PRO A 121 -7.48 10.15 -21.68
C PRO A 121 -5.98 9.82 -21.62
N LEU A 122 -5.35 10.16 -20.51
CA LEU A 122 -3.94 9.88 -20.26
C LEU A 122 -3.65 8.38 -20.46
N GLY A 123 -2.51 8.07 -21.10
CA GLY A 123 -2.19 6.68 -21.47
C GLY A 123 -2.90 6.18 -22.72
N GLY A 124 -3.78 6.95 -23.35
CA GLY A 124 -4.48 6.53 -24.58
C GLY A 124 -5.53 5.45 -24.33
N VAL A 125 -6.11 5.45 -23.13
CA VAL A 125 -7.14 4.51 -22.68
C VAL A 125 -8.54 4.97 -23.10
N GLY A 126 -9.54 4.08 -22.98
CA GLY A 126 -10.92 4.44 -23.28
C GLY A 126 -11.58 5.24 -22.14
N ARG A 127 -12.67 5.95 -22.44
CA ARG A 127 -13.50 6.62 -21.42
C ARG A 127 -14.60 5.70 -20.90
N THR A 128 -15.27 5.03 -21.83
CA THR A 128 -16.40 4.14 -21.58
C THR A 128 -16.38 2.94 -22.52
N LEU A 129 -17.08 1.87 -22.17
CA LEU A 129 -17.33 0.71 -23.04
C LEU A 129 -18.79 0.25 -22.92
N LEU A 130 -19.44 -0.05 -24.04
CA LEU A 130 -20.77 -0.67 -24.04
C LEU A 130 -20.64 -2.13 -24.47
N LEU A 131 -20.84 -3.04 -23.51
CA LEU A 131 -20.78 -4.49 -23.72
C LEU A 131 -22.18 -5.05 -23.97
N GLN A 132 -22.28 -5.96 -24.94
CA GLN A 132 -23.49 -6.76 -25.16
C GLN A 132 -23.27 -8.15 -24.58
N HIS A 133 -23.82 -8.41 -23.40
CA HIS A 133 -23.65 -9.69 -22.74
C HIS A 133 -24.56 -10.78 -23.36
N PRO A 134 -24.13 -12.04 -23.44
CA PRO A 134 -24.94 -13.15 -23.98
C PRO A 134 -26.28 -13.39 -23.27
N SER A 135 -26.45 -12.94 -22.03
CA SER A 135 -27.76 -12.91 -21.34
C SER A 135 -28.75 -11.90 -21.92
N GLY A 136 -28.33 -11.11 -22.92
CA GLY A 136 -29.11 -10.04 -23.55
C GLY A 136 -29.10 -8.73 -22.78
N ILE A 137 -28.30 -8.62 -21.71
CA ILE A 137 -28.14 -7.39 -20.92
C ILE A 137 -27.05 -6.53 -21.58
N LYS A 138 -27.36 -5.25 -21.85
CA LYS A 138 -26.36 -4.27 -22.28
C LYS A 138 -25.72 -3.60 -21.06
N VAL A 139 -24.41 -3.76 -20.91
CA VAL A 139 -23.64 -3.25 -19.77
C VAL A 139 -22.76 -2.08 -20.22
N GLY A 140 -23.04 -0.88 -19.73
CA GLY A 140 -22.17 0.28 -19.89
C GLY A 140 -21.14 0.32 -18.78
N VAL A 141 -19.87 0.49 -19.13
CA VAL A 141 -18.75 0.57 -18.18
C VAL A 141 -18.06 1.92 -18.32
N ILE A 142 -17.75 2.57 -17.20
CA ILE A 142 -17.05 3.87 -17.13
C ILE A 142 -15.79 3.67 -16.27
N GLY A 143 -14.64 4.23 -16.68
CA GLY A 143 -13.45 4.31 -15.82
C GLY A 143 -13.35 5.68 -15.14
N LEU A 144 -13.18 5.75 -13.82
CA LEU A 144 -13.06 7.01 -13.07
C LEU A 144 -12.00 6.93 -11.97
N VAL A 145 -11.29 8.03 -11.74
CA VAL A 145 -10.21 8.16 -10.75
C VAL A 145 -10.36 9.44 -9.92
N GLU A 146 -9.75 9.50 -8.73
CA GLU A 146 -9.84 10.69 -7.87
C GLU A 146 -8.80 11.75 -8.27
N GLY A 147 -8.95 12.99 -7.78
CA GLY A 147 -8.03 14.09 -8.13
C GLY A 147 -6.71 14.00 -7.39
N ASP A 148 -6.77 13.76 -6.06
CA ASP A 148 -5.60 13.63 -5.17
C ASP A 148 -4.58 12.61 -5.71
N TRP A 149 -5.07 11.57 -6.39
CA TRP A 149 -4.31 10.57 -7.13
C TRP A 149 -3.30 11.16 -8.13
N VAL A 150 -3.72 12.15 -8.91
CA VAL A 150 -2.93 12.73 -10.02
C VAL A 150 -1.66 13.40 -9.47
N GLU A 151 -1.76 14.04 -8.30
CA GLU A 151 -0.63 14.69 -7.64
C GLU A 151 0.44 13.71 -7.15
N THR A 152 0.09 12.42 -7.02
CA THR A 152 1.01 11.37 -6.55
C THR A 152 1.78 10.68 -7.67
N LEU A 153 1.45 10.94 -8.94
CA LEU A 153 2.10 10.31 -10.08
C LEU A 153 3.55 10.79 -10.22
N ALA A 154 4.50 9.88 -10.10
CA ALA A 154 5.92 10.21 -10.14
C ALA A 154 6.41 10.66 -11.54
N CYS A 155 5.69 10.30 -12.60
CA CYS A 155 6.11 10.48 -13.99
C CYS A 155 5.25 11.49 -14.78
N VAL A 156 4.33 12.19 -14.11
CA VAL A 156 3.39 13.12 -14.72
C VAL A 156 3.42 14.40 -13.92
N GLU A 157 3.70 15.53 -14.58
CA GLU A 157 3.60 16.83 -13.90
C GLU A 157 2.14 17.32 -13.92
N PRO A 158 1.65 17.98 -12.85
CA PRO A 158 0.25 18.43 -12.77
C PRO A 158 -0.20 19.31 -13.94
N GLU A 159 0.71 20.07 -14.56
CA GLU A 159 0.41 20.93 -15.72
C GLU A 159 0.19 20.16 -17.02
N GLU A 160 0.63 18.89 -17.10
CA GLU A 160 0.51 18.05 -18.29
C GLU A 160 -0.86 17.38 -18.40
N VAL A 161 -1.66 17.45 -17.33
CA VAL A 161 -2.94 16.76 -17.22
C VAL A 161 -4.07 17.66 -16.78
N GLN A 162 -5.25 17.44 -17.35
CA GLN A 162 -6.50 18.05 -16.92
C GLN A 162 -7.34 17.03 -16.17
N TYR A 163 -7.56 17.29 -14.88
CA TYR A 163 -8.51 16.54 -14.08
C TYR A 163 -9.94 17.04 -14.29
N LEU A 164 -10.89 16.12 -14.50
CA LEU A 164 -12.32 16.37 -14.50
C LEU A 164 -12.95 15.75 -13.24
N ASP A 165 -13.87 16.48 -12.60
CA ASP A 165 -14.56 15.99 -11.41
C ASP A 165 -15.33 14.69 -11.73
N PHE A 166 -15.03 13.64 -10.96
CA PHE A 166 -15.53 12.30 -11.17
C PHE A 166 -17.07 12.20 -11.08
N VAL A 167 -17.72 13.05 -10.27
CA VAL A 167 -19.19 13.07 -10.16
C VAL A 167 -19.80 13.67 -11.42
N THR A 168 -19.31 14.83 -11.83
CA THR A 168 -19.81 15.57 -12.99
C THR A 168 -19.62 14.77 -14.27
N GLU A 169 -18.40 14.26 -14.49
CA GLU A 169 -18.08 13.50 -15.70
C GLU A 169 -18.74 12.11 -15.67
N GLY A 170 -18.75 11.44 -14.51
CA GLY A 170 -19.44 10.17 -14.32
C GLY A 170 -20.95 10.26 -14.62
N GLN A 171 -21.62 11.32 -14.16
CA GLN A 171 -23.04 11.54 -14.45
C GLN A 171 -23.32 11.75 -15.93
N LYS A 172 -22.50 12.57 -16.60
CA LYS A 172 -22.60 12.82 -18.03
C LYS A 172 -22.47 11.51 -18.82
N LEU A 173 -21.40 10.74 -18.56
CA LEU A 173 -21.12 9.50 -19.27
C LEU A 173 -22.14 8.40 -18.97
N ALA A 174 -22.62 8.31 -17.74
CA ALA A 174 -23.69 7.38 -17.38
C ALA A 174 -24.96 7.67 -18.19
N ARG A 175 -25.36 8.94 -18.34
CA ARG A 175 -26.51 9.34 -19.17
C ARG A 175 -26.31 9.01 -20.64
N GLU A 176 -25.11 9.25 -21.18
CA GLU A 176 -24.77 8.89 -22.56
C GLU A 176 -24.89 7.38 -22.80
N LEU A 177 -24.37 6.56 -21.88
CA LEU A 177 -24.49 5.10 -21.95
C LEU A 177 -25.95 4.64 -21.84
N ARG A 178 -26.76 5.23 -20.96
CA ARG A 178 -28.21 4.97 -20.88
C ARG A 178 -28.91 5.31 -22.18
N ALA A 179 -28.61 6.47 -22.78
CA ALA A 179 -29.16 6.88 -24.07
C ALA A 179 -28.74 5.93 -25.21
N ALA A 180 -27.54 5.35 -25.14
CA ALA A 180 -27.07 4.30 -26.04
C ALA A 180 -27.70 2.91 -25.77
N GLY A 181 -28.54 2.80 -24.74
CA GLY A 181 -29.30 1.60 -24.41
C GLY A 181 -28.65 0.69 -23.37
N ALA A 182 -27.69 1.18 -22.58
CA ALA A 182 -27.17 0.45 -21.42
C ALA A 182 -28.28 0.23 -20.37
N GLU A 183 -28.49 -1.02 -20.01
CA GLU A 183 -29.49 -1.43 -19.02
C GLU A 183 -28.87 -1.58 -17.63
N LEU A 184 -27.57 -1.87 -17.57
CA LEU A 184 -26.74 -1.83 -16.37
C LEU A 184 -25.59 -0.84 -16.61
N VAL A 185 -25.36 0.10 -15.70
CA VAL A 185 -24.20 1.00 -15.77
C VAL A 185 -23.29 0.76 -14.57
N VAL A 186 -22.04 0.38 -14.86
CA VAL A 186 -20.99 0.08 -13.89
C VAL A 186 -19.90 1.14 -14.00
N ALA A 187 -19.54 1.78 -12.89
CA ALA A 187 -18.32 2.55 -12.79
C ALA A 187 -17.22 1.65 -12.21
N LEU A 188 -16.16 1.41 -12.98
CA LEU A 188 -14.89 0.92 -12.45
C LEU A 188 -14.10 2.13 -11.97
N THR A 189 -13.63 2.07 -10.74
CA THR A 189 -13.10 3.23 -10.04
C THR A 189 -11.78 2.92 -9.37
N HIS A 190 -10.85 3.87 -9.40
CA HIS A 190 -9.64 3.81 -8.58
C HIS A 190 -9.59 5.07 -7.70
N MET A 191 -10.40 5.04 -6.64
CA MET A 191 -10.65 6.18 -5.75
C MET A 191 -10.77 5.67 -4.31
N ARG A 192 -10.66 6.56 -3.33
CA ARG A 192 -10.96 6.17 -1.95
C ARG A 192 -12.45 5.97 -1.72
N VAL A 193 -12.79 5.10 -0.78
CA VAL A 193 -14.17 4.81 -0.34
C VAL A 193 -15.06 6.06 -0.21
N PRO A 194 -14.64 7.17 0.43
CA PRO A 194 -15.50 8.35 0.54
C PRO A 194 -15.91 8.94 -0.82
N ASN A 195 -15.01 8.90 -1.81
CA ASN A 195 -15.28 9.37 -3.16
C ASN A 195 -16.18 8.40 -3.92
N ASP A 196 -16.00 7.09 -3.73
CA ASP A 196 -16.91 6.09 -4.32
C ASP A 196 -18.32 6.19 -3.76
N ILE A 197 -18.46 6.36 -2.43
CA ILE A 197 -19.75 6.62 -1.78
C ILE A 197 -20.35 7.92 -2.33
N LYS A 198 -19.56 9.00 -2.45
CA LYS A 198 -20.03 10.28 -3.01
C LYS A 198 -20.51 10.12 -4.46
N LEU A 199 -19.81 9.36 -5.29
CA LEU A 199 -20.23 9.07 -6.66
C LEU A 199 -21.56 8.31 -6.67
N ALA A 200 -21.65 7.23 -5.91
CA ALA A 200 -22.85 6.41 -5.78
C ALA A 200 -24.06 7.19 -5.24
N GLN A 201 -23.83 8.14 -4.33
CA GLN A 201 -24.86 9.05 -3.80
C GLN A 201 -25.34 10.10 -4.79
N SER A 202 -24.42 10.60 -5.63
CA SER A 202 -24.68 11.78 -6.47
C SER A 202 -25.14 11.41 -7.89
N VAL A 203 -24.90 10.17 -8.32
CA VAL A 203 -25.14 9.72 -9.70
C VAL A 203 -26.08 8.51 -9.73
N PRO A 204 -27.41 8.72 -9.66
CA PRO A 204 -28.39 7.63 -9.71
C PRO A 204 -28.38 6.84 -11.02
N GLU A 205 -27.82 7.39 -12.09
CA GLU A 205 -27.72 6.74 -13.39
C GLU A 205 -26.74 5.55 -13.40
N ILE A 206 -25.77 5.54 -12.47
CA ILE A 206 -24.88 4.41 -12.20
C ILE A 206 -25.65 3.40 -11.31
N ASP A 207 -25.46 2.11 -11.53
CA ASP A 207 -26.06 1.05 -10.69
C ASP A 207 -25.04 0.44 -9.73
N ALA A 208 -23.79 0.30 -10.17
CA ALA A 208 -22.70 -0.27 -9.37
C ALA A 208 -21.40 0.53 -9.54
N VAL A 209 -20.71 0.75 -8.42
CA VAL A 209 -19.36 1.29 -8.31
C VAL A 209 -18.46 0.16 -7.82
N LEU A 210 -17.56 -0.31 -8.67
CA LEU A 210 -16.57 -1.32 -8.34
C LEU A 210 -15.22 -0.63 -8.23
N GLY A 211 -14.59 -0.67 -7.06
CA GLY A 211 -13.48 0.22 -6.71
C GLY A 211 -12.20 -0.48 -6.25
N GLY A 212 -11.09 0.27 -6.27
CA GLY A 212 -9.76 -0.10 -5.75
C GLY A 212 -9.16 0.90 -4.75
N HIS A 213 -7.83 0.97 -4.59
CA HIS A 213 -7.03 1.96 -3.83
C HIS A 213 -6.97 1.81 -2.29
N ASP A 214 -8.06 1.43 -1.60
CA ASP A 214 -8.06 1.42 -0.12
C ASP A 214 -7.54 0.13 0.53
N HIS A 215 -7.40 -0.96 -0.25
CA HIS A 215 -6.84 -2.26 0.15
C HIS A 215 -7.65 -3.11 1.13
N HIS A 216 -8.87 -2.69 1.49
CA HIS A 216 -9.79 -3.50 2.28
C HIS A 216 -11.02 -3.93 1.48
N VAL A 217 -11.66 -5.00 1.97
CA VAL A 217 -12.96 -5.43 1.43
C VAL A 217 -14.04 -4.50 1.96
N GLN A 218 -14.86 -3.97 1.05
CA GLN A 218 -16.04 -3.17 1.39
C GLN A 218 -17.13 -3.40 0.37
N ILE A 219 -18.28 -3.92 0.82
CA ILE A 219 -19.42 -4.18 -0.05
C ILE A 219 -20.69 -3.68 0.65
N GLU A 220 -21.37 -2.72 0.04
CA GLU A 220 -22.60 -2.16 0.59
C GLU A 220 -23.52 -1.59 -0.50
N LEU A 221 -24.78 -1.38 -0.13
CA LEU A 221 -25.72 -0.64 -0.98
C LEU A 221 -25.82 0.80 -0.48
N VAL A 222 -25.28 1.72 -1.27
CA VAL A 222 -25.19 3.13 -0.92
C VAL A 222 -26.54 3.81 -1.13
N GLN A 223 -27.06 4.40 -0.05
CA GLN A 223 -28.28 5.23 -0.06
C GLN A 223 -27.99 6.62 -0.65
N PRO A 224 -28.97 7.32 -1.26
CA PRO A 224 -30.40 7.01 -1.27
C PRO A 224 -30.87 6.13 -2.45
N HIS A 225 -29.98 5.81 -3.39
CA HIS A 225 -30.34 5.18 -4.66
C HIS A 225 -30.21 3.65 -4.65
N GLY A 226 -29.51 3.09 -3.66
CA GLY A 226 -29.25 1.65 -3.57
C GLY A 226 -28.24 1.18 -4.60
N ASN A 227 -27.25 2.01 -4.95
CA ASN A 227 -26.14 1.62 -5.82
C ASN A 227 -25.24 0.61 -5.10
N LEU A 228 -24.77 -0.43 -5.78
CA LEU A 228 -23.77 -1.32 -5.19
C LEU A 228 -22.42 -0.63 -5.16
N LEU A 229 -21.78 -0.54 -3.99
CA LEU A 229 -20.35 -0.29 -3.85
C LEU A 229 -19.66 -1.63 -3.55
N CYS A 230 -18.58 -1.95 -4.26
CA CYS A 230 -17.81 -3.16 -4.02
C CYS A 230 -16.30 -2.91 -4.20
N LYS A 231 -15.52 -3.24 -3.17
CA LYS A 231 -14.06 -3.39 -3.18
C LYS A 231 -13.70 -4.77 -2.64
N SER A 232 -12.75 -5.43 -3.28
CA SER A 232 -12.38 -6.82 -3.03
C SER A 232 -11.02 -6.97 -2.35
N GLY A 233 -10.60 -6.01 -1.51
CA GLY A 233 -9.34 -6.14 -0.77
C GLY A 233 -8.11 -5.76 -1.59
N THR A 234 -7.04 -6.54 -1.46
CA THR A 234 -5.73 -6.31 -2.11
C THR A 234 -4.95 -7.63 -2.24
N ASP A 235 -3.87 -7.63 -3.02
CA ASP A 235 -2.85 -8.69 -3.10
C ASP A 235 -3.40 -10.08 -3.37
N PHE A 236 -4.42 -10.14 -4.23
CA PHE A 236 -5.12 -11.37 -4.59
C PHE A 236 -5.75 -12.09 -3.40
N LYS A 237 -5.92 -11.43 -2.25
CA LYS A 237 -6.43 -12.07 -1.03
C LYS A 237 -7.92 -12.34 -1.10
N ASN A 238 -8.67 -11.58 -1.90
CA ASN A 238 -10.11 -11.76 -2.02
C ASN A 238 -10.55 -11.55 -3.47
N VAL A 239 -11.64 -12.22 -3.85
CA VAL A 239 -12.38 -11.98 -5.09
C VAL A 239 -13.86 -12.02 -4.76
N THR A 240 -14.63 -11.14 -5.39
CA THR A 240 -16.08 -11.02 -5.14
C THR A 240 -16.85 -11.47 -6.36
N ALA A 241 -17.76 -12.43 -6.20
CA ALA A 241 -18.74 -12.81 -7.21
C ALA A 241 -20.06 -12.08 -6.93
N ILE A 242 -20.54 -11.29 -7.88
CA ILE A 242 -21.74 -10.46 -7.79
C ILE A 242 -22.76 -10.99 -8.79
N GLU A 243 -23.91 -11.45 -8.31
CA GLU A 243 -25.06 -11.80 -9.14
C GLU A 243 -25.96 -10.57 -9.30
N VAL A 244 -26.11 -10.11 -10.53
CA VAL A 244 -26.99 -9.02 -10.94
C VAL A 244 -28.27 -9.63 -11.49
N THR A 245 -29.42 -9.25 -10.93
CA THR A 245 -30.74 -9.61 -11.46
C THR A 245 -31.44 -8.35 -11.95
N MET A 246 -31.78 -8.33 -13.24
CA MET A 246 -32.49 -7.20 -13.84
C MET A 246 -33.97 -7.23 -13.45
N PRO A 247 -34.61 -6.07 -13.25
CA PRO A 247 -36.05 -6.00 -13.04
C PRO A 247 -36.79 -6.55 -14.28
N GLU A 248 -37.95 -7.14 -14.07
CA GLU A 248 -38.81 -7.56 -15.18
C GLU A 248 -39.17 -6.33 -16.02
N ALA A 249 -39.04 -6.44 -17.34
CA ALA A 249 -39.51 -5.40 -18.24
C ALA A 249 -41.02 -5.24 -18.01
N ALA A 250 -41.47 -4.05 -17.62
CA ALA A 250 -42.89 -3.79 -17.42
C ALA A 250 -43.65 -4.20 -18.69
N ALA A 251 -44.52 -5.19 -18.57
CA ALA A 251 -45.47 -5.50 -19.62
C ALA A 251 -46.29 -4.23 -19.87
N ALA A 252 -46.21 -3.69 -21.08
CA ALA A 252 -47.21 -2.75 -21.56
C ALA A 252 -48.50 -3.55 -21.75
N ASP A 253 -49.24 -3.77 -20.67
CA ASP A 253 -50.69 -3.95 -20.60
C ASP A 253 -51.07 -4.36 -19.17
N GLY A 254 -52.04 -3.64 -18.61
CA GLY A 254 -52.44 -3.77 -17.22
C GLY A 254 -53.22 -5.05 -16.92
N ASP A 255 -52.93 -5.66 -15.78
CA ASP A 255 -53.93 -6.05 -14.79
C ASP A 255 -53.19 -6.41 -13.49
N SER A 256 -53.68 -5.90 -12.36
CA SER A 256 -53.10 -6.15 -11.05
C SER A 256 -53.69 -7.45 -10.48
N THR A 257 -52.91 -8.51 -10.41
CA THR A 257 -53.22 -9.62 -9.50
C THR A 257 -51.98 -10.06 -8.73
N THR A 258 -52.07 -9.92 -7.42
CA THR A 258 -51.11 -10.31 -6.40
C THR A 258 -50.91 -11.83 -6.38
N ALA A 259 -49.66 -12.29 -6.43
CA ALA A 259 -49.30 -13.68 -6.11
C ALA A 259 -48.22 -13.72 -5.02
N ASN A 260 -48.57 -14.35 -3.90
CA ASN A 260 -47.68 -14.75 -2.81
C ASN A 260 -46.84 -15.96 -3.23
N GLY A 261 -45.57 -16.01 -2.81
CA GLY A 261 -44.86 -17.29 -2.71
C GLY A 261 -43.35 -17.22 -2.55
N GLY A 262 -42.86 -17.71 -1.40
CA GLY A 262 -41.61 -18.47 -1.29
C GLY A 262 -40.33 -17.69 -0.96
N SER A 263 -40.07 -17.43 0.32
CA SER A 263 -38.78 -16.92 0.81
C SER A 263 -37.81 -18.05 1.11
N SER A 264 -36.75 -18.18 0.30
CA SER A 264 -35.45 -18.67 0.76
C SER A 264 -34.46 -17.51 0.59
N GLN A 265 -34.24 -16.75 1.66
CA GLN A 265 -33.29 -15.63 1.65
C GLN A 265 -31.85 -16.15 1.67
N PRO A 266 -30.98 -15.76 0.73
CA PRO A 266 -29.54 -15.87 0.91
C PRO A 266 -29.04 -14.80 1.90
N ALA A 267 -27.92 -15.09 2.56
CA ALA A 267 -27.43 -14.40 3.75
C ALA A 267 -26.94 -12.94 3.54
N ASN A 268 -26.98 -12.38 2.33
CA ASN A 268 -26.71 -10.97 2.04
C ASN A 268 -27.43 -10.56 0.73
N GLY A 269 -28.32 -9.56 0.81
CA GLY A 269 -29.03 -9.01 -0.35
C GLY A 269 -30.18 -8.10 0.08
N ALA A 270 -30.40 -7.00 -0.64
CA ALA A 270 -31.54 -6.10 -0.38
C ALA A 270 -32.48 -6.04 -1.59
N ALA A 271 -33.76 -5.77 -1.31
CA ALA A 271 -34.76 -5.55 -2.34
C ALA A 271 -34.43 -4.26 -3.12
N ALA A 272 -34.47 -4.33 -4.45
CA ALA A 272 -34.24 -3.17 -5.32
C ALA A 272 -35.32 -2.09 -5.12
N ALA A 273 -34.94 -0.83 -5.30
CA ALA A 273 -35.91 0.23 -5.58
C ALA A 273 -36.61 -0.06 -6.93
N ALA A 274 -37.89 0.28 -7.06
CA ALA A 274 -38.70 -0.08 -8.23
C ALA A 274 -38.01 0.33 -9.55
N GLY A 275 -37.75 -0.65 -10.42
CA GLY A 275 -37.13 -0.42 -11.74
C GLY A 275 -35.60 -0.45 -11.78
N ARG A 276 -34.90 -0.75 -10.67
CA ARG A 276 -33.43 -0.92 -10.64
C ARG A 276 -33.01 -2.40 -10.57
N PRO A 277 -31.79 -2.76 -10.98
CA PRO A 277 -31.24 -4.09 -10.74
C PRO A 277 -31.11 -4.39 -9.24
N SER A 278 -31.25 -5.66 -8.87
CA SER A 278 -30.93 -6.16 -7.53
C SER A 278 -29.60 -6.92 -7.54
N PHE A 279 -28.87 -6.84 -6.43
CA PHE A 279 -27.55 -7.45 -6.27
C PHE A 279 -27.53 -8.44 -5.11
N SER A 280 -26.89 -9.57 -5.32
CA SER A 280 -26.40 -10.47 -4.27
C SER A 280 -24.94 -10.80 -4.53
N TRP A 281 -24.16 -11.06 -3.50
CA TRP A 281 -22.72 -11.29 -3.66
C TRP A 281 -22.20 -12.38 -2.74
N GLN A 282 -21.06 -12.94 -3.14
CA GLN A 282 -20.25 -13.86 -2.37
C GLN A 282 -18.81 -13.41 -2.41
N GLU A 283 -18.21 -13.26 -1.24
CA GLU A 283 -16.79 -13.01 -1.08
C GLU A 283 -16.06 -14.34 -0.97
N HIS A 284 -14.92 -14.44 -1.64
CA HIS A 284 -14.04 -15.60 -1.55
C HIS A 284 -12.64 -15.14 -1.13
N ALA A 285 -12.25 -15.50 0.09
CA ALA A 285 -10.88 -15.33 0.57
C ALA A 285 -9.96 -16.40 -0.04
N MET A 286 -8.76 -16.01 -0.43
CA MET A 286 -7.74 -16.89 -1.03
C MET A 286 -6.89 -17.49 0.08
N THR A 287 -7.50 -18.41 0.82
CA THR A 287 -6.84 -19.15 1.89
C THR A 287 -5.97 -20.28 1.36
N SER A 288 -5.03 -20.79 2.17
CA SER A 288 -4.06 -21.80 1.72
C SER A 288 -4.68 -23.11 1.23
N ASP A 289 -5.92 -23.42 1.62
CA ASP A 289 -6.70 -24.57 1.16
C ASP A 289 -7.30 -24.40 -0.25
N VAL A 290 -7.38 -23.18 -0.76
CA VAL A 290 -7.77 -22.94 -2.16
C VAL A 290 -6.64 -23.42 -3.07
N PRO A 291 -6.91 -24.32 -4.04
CA PRO A 291 -5.88 -24.81 -4.95
C PRO A 291 -5.30 -23.71 -5.84
N GLU A 292 -4.09 -23.95 -6.35
CA GLU A 292 -3.41 -23.07 -7.30
C GLU A 292 -3.64 -23.56 -8.74
N ASP A 293 -3.73 -22.61 -9.67
CA ASP A 293 -3.76 -22.90 -11.10
C ASP A 293 -2.37 -23.40 -11.54
N PRO A 294 -2.25 -24.63 -12.07
CA PRO A 294 -0.95 -25.23 -12.32
C PRO A 294 -0.13 -24.49 -13.38
N ASP A 295 -0.80 -23.99 -14.43
CA ASP A 295 -0.13 -23.27 -15.52
C ASP A 295 0.39 -21.91 -15.03
N LEU A 296 -0.45 -21.16 -14.30
CA LEU A 296 -0.02 -19.87 -13.78
C LEU A 296 1.01 -20.02 -12.65
N LYS A 297 0.93 -21.09 -11.85
CA LYS A 297 1.94 -21.39 -10.84
C LYS A 297 3.34 -21.52 -11.46
N GLN A 298 3.45 -22.23 -12.58
CA GLN A 298 4.73 -22.35 -13.28
C GLN A 298 5.26 -20.97 -13.72
N VAL A 299 4.39 -20.12 -14.27
CA VAL A 299 4.77 -18.75 -14.68
C VAL A 299 5.24 -17.92 -13.48
N VAL A 300 4.55 -18.01 -12.34
CA VAL A 300 4.94 -17.34 -11.09
C VAL A 300 6.33 -17.81 -10.64
N GLU A 301 6.60 -19.12 -10.66
CA GLU A 301 7.90 -19.70 -10.30
C GLU A 301 9.03 -19.26 -11.25
N GLU A 302 8.75 -19.13 -12.55
CA GLU A 302 9.70 -18.61 -13.55
C GLU A 302 10.08 -17.14 -13.29
N PHE A 303 9.10 -16.28 -12.96
CA PHE A 303 9.41 -14.91 -12.56
C PHE A 303 10.16 -14.87 -11.22
N ALA A 304 9.69 -15.60 -10.21
CA ALA A 304 10.33 -15.63 -8.89
C ALA A 304 11.81 -16.06 -8.99
N SER A 305 12.10 -17.12 -9.73
CA SER A 305 13.47 -17.62 -9.91
C SER A 305 14.39 -16.68 -10.70
N SER A 306 13.84 -15.86 -11.60
CA SER A 306 14.64 -14.93 -12.43
C SER A 306 14.85 -13.56 -11.79
N THR A 307 13.97 -13.13 -10.89
CA THR A 307 14.05 -11.80 -10.24
C THR A 307 14.48 -11.86 -8.78
N THR A 308 14.05 -12.86 -8.02
CA THR A 308 14.25 -12.86 -6.56
C THR A 308 15.35 -13.82 -6.09
N ALA A 309 16.04 -14.50 -7.03
CA ALA A 309 17.14 -15.40 -6.71
C ALA A 309 18.24 -14.69 -5.92
N GLY A 310 18.54 -15.22 -4.73
CA GLY A 310 19.56 -14.67 -3.83
C GLY A 310 19.06 -13.64 -2.81
N LEU A 311 17.75 -13.31 -2.82
CA LEU A 311 17.14 -12.45 -1.80
C LEU A 311 16.70 -13.22 -0.54
N ASP A 312 16.63 -14.53 -0.60
CA ASP A 312 16.26 -15.38 0.55
C ASP A 312 17.44 -15.57 1.53
N GLY A 313 18.57 -14.91 1.28
CA GLY A 313 19.67 -14.88 2.24
C GLY A 313 19.29 -14.09 3.50
N GLU A 314 19.73 -14.58 4.66
CA GLU A 314 19.60 -13.90 5.94
C GLU A 314 20.23 -12.49 5.85
N LEU A 315 19.42 -11.47 6.13
CA LEU A 315 19.88 -10.11 6.36
C LEU A 315 20.27 -9.92 7.82
N GLY A 316 19.47 -10.46 8.75
CA GLY A 316 19.74 -10.43 10.19
C GLY A 316 18.56 -10.95 11.00
N HIS A 317 18.47 -10.55 12.27
CA HIS A 317 17.44 -11.05 13.18
C HIS A 317 16.78 -9.93 14.01
N THR A 318 15.47 -10.07 14.21
CA THR A 318 14.62 -9.19 15.02
C THR A 318 13.91 -9.95 16.15
N LEU A 319 13.74 -9.33 17.32
CA LEU A 319 13.02 -9.88 18.48
C LEU A 319 11.53 -9.50 18.53
N THR A 320 11.07 -8.68 17.61
CA THR A 320 9.69 -8.21 17.57
C THR A 320 9.17 -8.25 16.15
N ASP A 321 7.87 -8.48 16.01
CA ASP A 321 7.19 -8.27 14.74
C ASP A 321 7.39 -6.83 14.28
N LEU A 322 7.73 -6.62 13.02
CA LEU A 322 7.90 -5.30 12.41
C LEU A 322 6.64 -4.96 11.61
N ASP A 323 5.89 -3.96 12.06
CA ASP A 323 4.60 -3.60 11.44
C ASP A 323 4.78 -2.63 10.28
N GLY A 324 4.73 -3.15 9.05
CA GLY A 324 4.80 -2.39 7.81
C GLY A 324 3.46 -2.24 7.10
N ARG A 325 2.32 -2.52 7.76
CA ARG A 325 0.97 -2.38 7.18
C ARG A 325 0.66 -0.92 6.88
N PHE A 326 0.02 -0.62 5.75
CA PHE A 326 -0.39 0.74 5.38
C PHE A 326 -1.36 1.35 6.39
N ALA A 327 -2.27 0.54 6.94
CA ALA A 327 -3.15 0.95 8.02
C ALA A 327 -2.39 1.46 9.26
N THR A 328 -1.17 0.95 9.52
CA THR A 328 -0.32 1.41 10.61
C THR A 328 0.57 2.55 10.15
N VAL A 329 1.43 2.31 9.16
CA VAL A 329 2.49 3.27 8.79
C VAL A 329 1.90 4.60 8.30
N ARG A 330 0.70 4.63 7.74
CA ARG A 330 0.08 5.89 7.24
C ARG A 330 -0.78 6.62 8.29
N MET A 331 -0.91 6.10 9.51
CA MET A 331 -1.75 6.72 10.55
C MET A 331 -1.11 6.78 11.94
N ALA A 332 -0.07 6.00 12.19
CA ALA A 332 0.52 5.84 13.52
C ALA A 332 2.04 5.63 13.45
N GLU A 333 2.69 5.71 14.62
CA GLU A 333 4.08 5.28 14.77
C GLU A 333 4.22 3.79 14.46
N SER A 334 5.20 3.42 13.64
CA SER A 334 5.57 2.03 13.40
C SER A 334 6.97 1.72 13.92
N ASN A 335 7.14 0.55 14.53
CA ASN A 335 8.45 0.11 15.00
C ASN A 335 9.40 -0.23 13.83
N LEU A 336 8.87 -0.70 12.70
CA LEU A 336 9.60 -0.87 11.44
C LEU A 336 10.17 0.47 10.97
N CYS A 337 9.32 1.49 10.94
CA CYS A 337 9.71 2.83 10.50
C CYS A 337 10.68 3.49 11.48
N ASN A 338 10.55 3.21 12.80
CA ASN A 338 11.51 3.64 13.81
C ASN A 338 12.91 3.04 13.59
N LEU A 339 13.00 1.74 13.30
CA LEU A 339 14.27 1.07 12.98
C LEU A 339 14.96 1.76 11.80
N LEU A 340 14.24 1.87 10.68
CA LEU A 340 14.75 2.45 9.45
C LEU A 340 15.13 3.92 9.63
N GLY A 341 14.26 4.72 10.25
CA GLY A 341 14.50 6.13 10.52
C GLY A 341 15.71 6.35 11.43
N ASP A 342 15.89 5.53 12.46
CA ASP A 342 17.05 5.62 13.38
C ASP A 342 18.35 5.29 12.67
N VAL A 343 18.38 4.19 11.91
CA VAL A 343 19.55 3.73 11.17
C VAL A 343 19.94 4.77 10.12
N PHE A 344 18.98 5.26 9.34
CA PHE A 344 19.22 6.26 8.29
C PHE A 344 19.68 7.61 8.86
N ARG A 345 18.98 8.14 9.87
CA ARG A 345 19.36 9.41 10.53
C ARG A 345 20.79 9.38 11.05
N ARG A 346 21.19 8.27 11.68
CA ARG A 346 22.53 8.10 12.26
C ARG A 346 23.60 7.96 11.18
N ALA A 347 23.33 7.22 10.11
CA ALA A 347 24.26 7.13 8.98
C ALA A 347 24.51 8.49 8.33
N CYS A 348 23.48 9.34 8.27
CA CYS A 348 23.57 10.72 7.80
C CYS A 348 24.16 11.70 8.84
N SER A 349 24.43 11.26 10.07
CA SER A 349 24.85 12.13 11.18
C SER A 349 23.91 13.32 11.45
N ALA A 350 22.62 13.15 11.17
CA ALA A 350 21.59 14.19 11.26
C ALA A 350 20.94 14.26 12.66
N ASP A 351 20.41 15.45 13.00
CA ASP A 351 19.71 15.69 14.26
C ASP A 351 18.35 14.99 14.26
N VAL A 352 17.61 15.11 13.15
CA VAL A 352 16.28 14.56 12.95
C VAL A 352 16.16 13.85 11.59
N CYS A 353 15.15 13.01 11.46
CA CYS A 353 14.75 12.38 10.21
C CYS A 353 13.23 12.41 10.09
N ILE A 354 12.75 12.76 8.90
CA ILE A 354 11.34 12.72 8.49
C ILE A 354 11.29 11.98 7.15
N LEU A 355 10.52 10.90 7.11
CA LEU A 355 10.22 10.14 5.92
C LEU A 355 8.69 10.07 5.79
N ASN A 356 8.17 10.28 4.58
CA ASN A 356 6.75 10.07 4.32
C ASN A 356 6.47 8.57 4.29
N SER A 357 5.35 8.14 4.83
CA SER A 357 4.95 6.73 4.93
C SER A 357 4.84 6.00 3.60
N GLY A 358 4.65 6.72 2.49
CA GLY A 358 4.74 6.16 1.14
C GLY A 358 6.11 5.55 0.78
N THR A 359 7.13 5.77 1.62
CA THR A 359 8.45 5.13 1.52
C THR A 359 8.39 3.63 1.83
N PHE A 360 7.54 3.21 2.77
CA PHE A 360 7.47 1.83 3.25
C PHE A 360 6.34 1.10 2.53
N ARG A 361 6.66 0.04 1.78
CA ARG A 361 5.75 -0.55 0.78
C ARG A 361 5.29 -1.97 1.05
N SER A 362 5.73 -2.59 2.15
CA SER A 362 5.48 -4.02 2.35
C SER A 362 4.03 -4.41 2.64
N ASP A 363 3.20 -3.49 3.13
CA ASP A 363 1.83 -3.71 3.60
C ASP A 363 1.62 -5.01 4.42
N ALA A 364 2.58 -5.32 5.29
CA ALA A 364 2.63 -6.59 6.00
C ALA A 364 3.28 -6.45 7.37
N ILE A 365 3.00 -7.43 8.23
CA ILE A 365 3.76 -7.67 9.45
C ILE A 365 4.91 -8.62 9.09
N HIS A 366 6.14 -8.21 9.33
CA HIS A 366 7.32 -9.07 9.23
C HIS A 366 7.57 -9.71 10.58
N PRO A 367 7.40 -11.04 10.72
CA PRO A 367 7.47 -11.70 12.02
C PRO A 367 8.82 -11.53 12.72
N ALA A 368 8.80 -11.60 14.06
CA ALA A 368 10.02 -11.76 14.83
C ALA A 368 10.80 -13.02 14.39
N GLY A 369 12.13 -12.93 14.38
CA GLY A 369 13.02 -14.00 13.91
C GLY A 369 13.97 -13.52 12.82
N GLU A 370 14.17 -14.38 11.82
CA GLU A 370 15.01 -14.10 10.66
C GLU A 370 14.37 -13.00 9.80
N LEU A 371 15.16 -12.00 9.44
CA LEU A 371 14.84 -11.00 8.45
C LEU A 371 15.74 -11.26 7.24
N THR A 372 15.17 -11.30 6.04
CA THR A 372 15.86 -11.64 4.79
C THR A 372 16.14 -10.42 3.92
N HIS A 373 16.97 -10.57 2.89
CA HIS A 373 17.14 -9.53 1.87
C HIS A 373 15.85 -9.27 1.08
N ARG A 374 14.97 -10.28 0.95
CA ARG A 374 13.63 -10.17 0.36
C ARG A 374 12.74 -9.26 1.20
N ASP A 375 12.74 -9.42 2.52
CA ASP A 375 11.94 -8.57 3.41
C ASP A 375 12.35 -7.11 3.26
N LEU A 376 13.65 -6.82 3.28
CA LEU A 376 14.15 -5.46 3.06
C LEU A 376 13.75 -4.91 1.69
N ALA A 377 13.89 -5.70 0.64
CA ALA A 377 13.53 -5.30 -0.72
C ALA A 377 12.00 -5.12 -0.90
N THR A 378 11.19 -5.79 -0.08
CA THR A 378 9.73 -5.62 -0.04
C THR A 378 9.33 -4.38 0.77
N ILE A 379 10.06 -4.08 1.84
CA ILE A 379 9.85 -2.87 2.66
C ILE A 379 10.24 -1.60 1.89
N LEU A 380 11.39 -1.63 1.22
CA LEU A 380 11.98 -0.52 0.44
C LEU A 380 12.27 -0.98 -1.00
N PRO A 381 11.22 -1.16 -1.85
CA PRO A 381 11.40 -1.64 -3.21
C PRO A 381 12.00 -0.58 -4.13
N MET A 382 11.75 0.69 -3.85
CA MET A 382 12.28 1.81 -4.61
C MET A 382 13.63 2.24 -4.02
N ILE A 383 14.59 2.50 -4.90
CA ILE A 383 15.85 3.15 -4.53
C ILE A 383 15.59 4.65 -4.56
N ASP A 384 15.04 5.16 -3.46
CA ASP A 384 14.80 6.59 -3.30
C ASP A 384 16.14 7.33 -3.08
N ASP A 385 16.34 8.40 -3.83
CA ASP A 385 17.42 9.35 -3.58
C ASP A 385 17.22 10.04 -2.23
N THR A 386 18.28 10.09 -1.43
CA THR A 386 18.26 10.66 -0.09
C THR A 386 19.04 11.95 -0.01
N VAL A 387 18.69 12.82 0.93
CA VAL A 387 19.38 14.10 1.14
C VAL A 387 19.47 14.43 2.63
N VAL A 388 20.42 15.30 2.98
CA VAL A 388 20.47 15.95 4.29
C VAL A 388 20.27 17.45 4.10
N LEU A 389 19.21 17.98 4.67
CA LEU A 389 18.84 19.38 4.59
C LEU A 389 19.21 20.14 5.86
N GLN A 390 19.46 21.43 5.71
CA GLN A 390 19.53 22.39 6.80
C GLN A 390 18.15 23.06 6.93
N ALA A 391 17.44 22.75 8.02
CA ALA A 391 16.08 23.22 8.29
C ALA A 391 16.00 23.97 9.63
N SER A 392 15.27 25.07 9.69
CA SER A 392 14.92 25.72 10.96
C SER A 392 13.89 24.89 11.74
N GLY A 393 13.79 25.09 13.05
CA GLY A 393 12.74 24.47 13.86
C GLY A 393 11.34 24.84 13.36
N GLN A 394 11.15 26.07 12.86
CA GLN A 394 9.90 26.49 12.23
C GLN A 394 9.55 25.65 10.99
N GLN A 395 10.53 25.42 10.09
CA GLN A 395 10.32 24.57 8.91
C GLN A 395 10.02 23.12 9.30
N LEU A 396 10.63 22.60 10.37
CA LEU A 396 10.30 21.27 10.88
C LEU A 396 8.86 21.20 11.41
N LEU A 397 8.36 22.24 12.09
CA LEU A 397 6.96 22.30 12.53
C LEU A 397 6.00 22.29 11.34
N GLU A 398 6.27 23.12 10.34
CA GLU A 398 5.46 23.18 9.12
C GLU A 398 5.45 21.85 8.35
N ALA A 399 6.59 21.15 8.29
CA ALA A 399 6.67 19.83 7.69
C ALA A 399 5.82 18.78 8.46
N LEU A 400 5.85 18.81 9.80
CA LEU A 400 5.01 17.93 10.63
C LEU A 400 3.53 18.26 10.47
N GLU A 401 3.16 19.54 10.40
CA GLU A 401 1.79 20.00 10.14
C GLU A 401 1.27 19.51 8.78
N ASN A 402 2.08 19.60 7.72
CA ASN A 402 1.72 19.00 6.42
C ASN A 402 1.53 17.49 6.57
N GLY A 403 2.45 16.80 7.24
CA GLY A 403 2.40 15.35 7.36
C GLY A 403 1.09 14.83 7.96
N VAL A 404 0.50 15.55 8.92
CA VAL A 404 -0.77 15.17 9.56
C VAL A 404 -2.01 15.88 8.99
N SER A 405 -1.85 16.71 7.95
CA SER A 405 -2.91 17.56 7.38
C SER A 405 -4.08 16.78 6.79
N CYS A 406 -3.82 15.61 6.19
CA CYS A 406 -4.84 14.76 5.56
C CYS A 406 -5.35 13.64 6.47
N TYR A 407 -4.83 13.50 7.68
CA TYR A 407 -5.32 12.50 8.63
C TYR A 407 -6.85 12.61 8.83
N PRO A 408 -7.61 11.50 8.91
CA PRO A 408 -7.18 10.10 8.93
C PRO A 408 -7.10 9.42 7.55
N LYS A 409 -7.03 10.16 6.43
CA LYS A 409 -6.83 9.53 5.12
C LYS A 409 -5.51 8.74 5.13
N LEU A 410 -5.50 7.54 4.52
CA LEU A 410 -4.32 6.68 4.35
C LEU A 410 -3.33 7.23 3.31
N GLU A 411 -2.95 8.49 3.45
CA GLU A 411 -2.04 9.19 2.55
C GLU A 411 -0.58 8.78 2.77
N GLY A 412 0.18 8.74 1.68
CA GLY A 412 1.63 8.53 1.74
C GLY A 412 2.36 9.61 2.54
N ARG A 413 1.80 10.83 2.64
CA ARG A 413 2.43 11.98 3.29
C ARG A 413 2.63 11.88 4.79
N PHE A 414 1.93 10.96 5.48
CA PHE A 414 2.05 10.83 6.94
C PHE A 414 3.52 10.68 7.36
N PRO A 415 4.00 11.39 8.40
CA PRO A 415 5.42 11.44 8.69
C PRO A 415 5.81 10.30 9.64
N GLN A 416 6.77 9.48 9.23
CA GLN A 416 7.55 8.63 10.12
C GLN A 416 8.83 9.36 10.53
N VAL A 417 9.19 9.26 11.81
CA VAL A 417 10.19 10.16 12.40
C VAL A 417 11.28 9.46 13.21
N SER A 418 12.48 10.05 13.22
CA SER A 418 13.55 9.71 14.16
C SER A 418 14.24 10.98 14.68
N GLY A 419 14.64 10.95 15.95
CA GLY A 419 15.29 12.09 16.60
C GLY A 419 14.36 13.26 16.93
N ILE A 420 13.08 13.17 16.57
CA ILE A 420 12.03 14.13 16.90
C ILE A 420 10.79 13.38 17.41
N ARG A 421 10.01 14.03 18.27
CA ARG A 421 8.74 13.52 18.81
C ARG A 421 7.70 14.62 18.77
N PHE A 422 6.44 14.28 18.53
CA PHE A 422 5.35 15.24 18.54
C PHE A 422 4.00 14.57 18.85
N THR A 423 3.06 15.37 19.31
CA THR A 423 1.64 15.02 19.45
C THR A 423 0.82 15.87 18.47
N PHE A 424 -0.20 15.27 17.86
CA PHE A 424 -1.15 15.99 17.02
C PHE A 424 -2.60 15.72 17.41
N ASP A 425 -3.47 16.67 17.11
CA ASP A 425 -4.91 16.65 17.37
C ASP A 425 -5.68 16.73 16.04
N PRO A 426 -6.27 15.61 15.57
CA PRO A 426 -6.97 15.58 14.29
C PRO A 426 -8.29 16.35 14.30
N SER A 427 -8.80 16.77 15.47
CA SER A 427 -10.01 17.60 15.56
C SER A 427 -9.75 19.05 15.16
N LYS A 428 -8.49 19.47 15.10
CA LYS A 428 -8.07 20.82 14.68
C LYS A 428 -7.99 20.93 13.15
N PRO A 429 -8.17 22.15 12.59
CA PRO A 429 -8.03 22.36 11.16
C PRO A 429 -6.60 22.02 10.69
N PRO A 430 -6.43 21.48 9.46
CA PRO A 430 -5.11 21.27 8.85
C PRO A 430 -4.22 22.53 8.95
N GLY A 431 -2.94 22.36 9.28
CA GLY A 431 -2.02 23.46 9.54
C GLY A 431 -2.04 23.98 11.00
N SER A 432 -2.84 23.40 11.88
CA SER A 432 -2.84 23.68 13.32
C SER A 432 -3.09 22.41 14.16
N ARG A 433 -2.73 21.25 13.61
CA ARG A 433 -2.96 19.94 14.24
C ARG A 433 -1.83 19.56 15.18
N VAL A 434 -0.59 19.95 14.90
CA VAL A 434 0.56 19.64 15.74
C VAL A 434 0.50 20.50 17.01
N LEU A 435 0.62 19.86 18.17
CA LEU A 435 0.76 20.57 19.44
C LEU A 435 2.21 21.01 19.58
N HIS A 436 2.51 22.27 19.23
CA HIS A 436 3.90 22.77 19.15
C HIS A 436 4.70 22.57 20.44
N ASP A 437 4.06 22.71 21.61
CA ASP A 437 4.66 22.50 22.94
C ASP A 437 5.01 21.04 23.24
N SER A 438 4.43 20.09 22.51
CA SER A 438 4.78 18.66 22.59
C SER A 438 6.02 18.29 21.77
N VAL A 439 6.49 19.18 20.89
CA VAL A 439 7.54 18.84 19.93
C VAL A 439 8.90 18.89 20.60
N THR A 440 9.59 17.75 20.63
CA THR A 440 10.90 17.60 21.27
C THR A 440 11.92 16.93 20.35
N VAL A 441 13.19 17.31 20.47
CA VAL A 441 14.29 16.84 19.63
C VAL A 441 15.40 16.22 20.46
N GLY A 442 16.04 15.19 19.90
CA GLY A 442 17.19 14.51 20.47
C GLY A 442 16.84 13.55 21.60
N SER A 443 17.88 12.88 22.13
CA SER A 443 17.73 11.90 23.22
C SER A 443 17.31 12.54 24.55
N GLU A 444 17.69 13.78 24.78
CA GLU A 444 17.34 14.55 25.99
C GLU A 444 15.93 15.13 25.94
N ARG A 445 15.20 14.97 24.82
CA ARG A 445 13.86 15.52 24.59
C ARG A 445 13.79 17.02 24.86
N ALA A 446 14.79 17.76 24.39
CA ALA A 446 14.77 19.21 24.48
C ALA A 446 13.61 19.76 23.62
N PRO A 447 12.85 20.77 24.09
CA PRO A 447 11.83 21.43 23.27
C PRO A 447 12.41 21.91 21.94
N LEU A 448 11.64 21.79 20.87
CA LEU A 448 12.02 22.32 19.57
C LEU A 448 12.07 23.85 19.63
N ASP A 449 13.21 24.44 19.24
CA ASP A 449 13.38 25.88 19.14
C ASP A 449 13.13 26.31 17.68
N PRO A 450 12.06 27.09 17.40
CA PRO A 450 11.71 27.49 16.04
C PRO A 450 12.82 28.25 15.30
N ALA A 451 13.64 29.02 16.02
CA ALA A 451 14.70 29.84 15.44
C ALA A 451 16.01 29.07 15.24
N LYS A 452 16.18 27.92 15.91
CA LYS A 452 17.38 27.10 15.80
C LYS A 452 17.38 26.31 14.51
N THR A 453 18.57 26.12 13.94
CA THR A 453 18.78 25.28 12.76
C THR A 453 19.15 23.85 13.16
N TYR A 454 18.58 22.89 12.46
CA TYR A 454 18.77 21.45 12.61
C TYR A 454 19.17 20.83 11.27
N THR A 455 19.83 19.67 11.35
CA THR A 455 20.09 18.82 10.20
C THR A 455 18.99 17.75 10.08
N LEU A 456 18.34 17.72 8.91
CA LEU A 456 17.22 16.83 8.59
C LEU A 456 17.65 15.82 7.54
N ALA A 457 17.67 14.53 7.89
CA ALA A 457 17.79 13.46 6.90
C ALA A 457 16.41 13.15 6.31
N THR A 458 16.28 13.14 4.99
CA THR A 458 15.01 12.88 4.29
C THR A 458 15.26 12.39 2.85
N LYS A 459 14.21 12.32 2.01
CA LYS A 459 14.28 11.92 0.60
C LYS A 459 14.30 13.15 -0.30
N ALA A 460 14.93 13.04 -1.47
CA ALA A 460 14.89 14.07 -2.51
C ALA A 460 13.43 14.41 -2.88
N TYR A 461 12.56 13.40 -3.02
CA TYR A 461 11.12 13.54 -3.23
C TYR A 461 10.45 14.57 -2.29
N LEU A 462 10.76 14.53 -0.99
CA LEU A 462 10.21 15.49 -0.02
C LEU A 462 10.93 16.83 -0.08
N ALA A 463 12.23 16.84 -0.33
CA ALA A 463 13.01 18.07 -0.52
C ALA A 463 12.54 18.88 -1.74
N GLU A 464 12.00 18.20 -2.75
CA GLU A 464 11.38 18.78 -3.95
C GLU A 464 9.93 19.23 -3.73
N GLY A 465 9.40 19.11 -2.52
CA GLY A 465 8.05 19.58 -2.16
C GLY A 465 6.92 18.58 -2.42
N LYS A 466 7.22 17.40 -2.98
CA LYS A 466 6.20 16.38 -3.27
C LYS A 466 5.54 15.89 -1.96
N ASP A 467 4.32 15.34 -2.05
CA ASP A 467 3.45 15.03 -0.90
C ASP A 467 3.06 16.25 -0.03
N GLY A 468 3.17 17.47 -0.58
CA GLY A 468 2.84 18.73 0.10
C GLY A 468 3.93 19.24 1.04
N TYR A 469 5.15 18.67 0.98
CA TYR A 469 6.29 19.09 1.79
C TYR A 469 7.00 20.34 1.21
N ASP A 470 6.24 21.27 0.60
CA ASP A 470 6.75 22.46 -0.10
C ASP A 470 7.73 23.28 0.73
N VAL A 471 7.53 23.32 2.05
CA VAL A 471 8.42 24.00 3.01
C VAL A 471 9.88 23.53 2.92
N LEU A 472 10.12 22.30 2.47
CA LEU A 472 11.45 21.72 2.34
C LEU A 472 12.21 22.19 1.10
N GLN A 473 11.53 22.67 0.05
CA GLN A 473 12.18 23.27 -1.13
C GLN A 473 13.04 24.48 -0.75
N GLY A 474 12.65 25.21 0.31
CA GLY A 474 13.39 26.34 0.85
C GLY A 474 14.60 25.97 1.71
N CYS A 475 14.83 24.67 1.97
CA CYS A 475 15.93 24.22 2.82
C CYS A 475 17.21 23.99 2.01
N ARG A 476 18.34 24.45 2.55
CA ARG A 476 19.65 24.25 1.91
C ARG A 476 20.10 22.79 2.05
N ALA A 477 20.42 22.11 0.95
CA ALA A 477 21.07 20.80 1.00
C ALA A 477 22.50 20.90 1.57
N LEU A 478 22.79 20.06 2.56
CA LEU A 478 24.11 19.84 3.14
C LEU A 478 24.78 18.60 2.53
N LEU A 479 23.98 17.57 2.23
CA LEU A 479 24.34 16.41 1.41
C LEU A 479 23.24 16.24 0.36
N ASP A 480 23.63 16.10 -0.89
CA ASP A 480 22.75 15.81 -2.03
C ASP A 480 22.65 14.31 -2.30
N ALA A 481 21.84 13.94 -3.30
CA ALA A 481 21.59 12.55 -3.69
C ALA A 481 22.85 11.80 -4.14
N GLU A 482 23.86 12.50 -4.67
CA GLU A 482 25.10 11.86 -5.14
C GLU A 482 25.97 11.35 -3.97
N VAL A 483 25.91 12.03 -2.82
CA VAL A 483 26.78 11.75 -1.67
C VAL A 483 26.03 11.07 -0.53
N CYS A 484 24.72 11.30 -0.41
CA CYS A 484 23.90 10.79 0.69
C CYS A 484 23.69 9.26 0.56
N PRO A 485 23.74 8.51 1.67
CA PRO A 485 23.63 7.06 1.59
C PRO A 485 22.21 6.60 1.30
N VAL A 486 22.11 5.60 0.43
CA VAL A 486 20.85 4.93 0.05
C VAL A 486 20.32 4.06 1.20
N MET A 487 19.04 4.22 1.56
CA MET A 487 18.43 3.59 2.75
C MET A 487 18.60 2.06 2.84
N PRO A 488 18.25 1.26 1.80
CA PRO A 488 18.51 -0.19 1.81
C PRO A 488 19.97 -0.55 2.11
N THR A 489 20.93 0.19 1.56
CA THR A 489 22.35 -0.04 1.77
C THR A 489 22.75 0.26 3.21
N VAL A 490 22.22 1.33 3.80
CA VAL A 490 22.48 1.64 5.21
C VAL A 490 21.99 0.51 6.12
N LEU A 491 20.77 -0.01 5.87
CA LEU A 491 20.24 -1.08 6.70
C LEU A 491 21.04 -2.38 6.55
N ARG A 492 21.47 -2.74 5.34
CA ARG A 492 22.36 -3.90 5.10
C ARG A 492 23.68 -3.75 5.87
N ASN A 493 24.30 -2.58 5.79
CA ASN A 493 25.54 -2.30 6.51
C ASN A 493 25.35 -2.35 8.03
N PHE A 494 24.20 -1.90 8.52
CA PHE A 494 23.84 -1.98 9.93
C PHE A 494 23.79 -3.44 10.41
N PHE A 495 23.08 -4.32 9.70
CA PHE A 495 23.02 -5.74 10.08
C PHE A 495 24.37 -6.47 9.92
N ALA A 496 25.12 -6.20 8.84
CA ALA A 496 26.46 -6.76 8.65
C ALA A 496 27.42 -6.38 9.80
N MET A 497 27.32 -5.15 10.31
CA MET A 497 28.07 -4.72 11.49
C MET A 497 27.66 -5.52 12.74
N LEU A 498 26.37 -5.78 12.95
CA LEU A 498 25.90 -6.60 14.07
C LEU A 498 26.45 -8.03 14.01
N GLU A 499 26.51 -8.61 12.81
CA GLU A 499 27.13 -9.93 12.59
C GLU A 499 28.61 -9.92 13.00
N VAL A 500 29.37 -8.91 12.55
CA VAL A 500 30.77 -8.74 12.96
C VAL A 500 30.88 -8.63 14.49
N LEU A 501 30.04 -7.83 15.15
CA LEU A 501 30.03 -7.70 16.60
C LEU A 501 29.73 -9.02 17.32
N ASN A 502 28.90 -9.88 16.73
CA ASN A 502 28.56 -11.21 17.26
C ASN A 502 29.66 -12.25 17.05
N LEU A 503 30.51 -12.07 16.03
CA LEU A 503 31.68 -12.92 15.77
C LEU A 503 32.88 -12.57 16.64
N LEU A 504 32.93 -11.35 17.20
CA LEU A 504 33.99 -10.96 18.12
C LEU A 504 33.85 -11.72 19.45
N ASP A 505 34.93 -12.40 19.87
CA ASP A 505 34.98 -13.12 21.15
C ASP A 505 34.56 -12.18 22.30
N PRO A 506 33.61 -12.55 23.17
CA PRO A 506 33.22 -11.78 24.35
C PRO A 506 34.38 -11.36 25.26
N LYS A 507 35.52 -12.08 25.20
CA LYS A 507 36.76 -11.78 25.93
C LYS A 507 37.63 -10.72 25.24
N VAL A 508 37.43 -10.48 23.94
CA VAL A 508 38.04 -9.36 23.23
C VAL A 508 37.28 -8.11 23.65
N LYS A 509 37.85 -7.37 24.60
CA LYS A 509 37.36 -6.04 24.97
C LYS A 509 37.41 -5.16 23.72
N VAL A 510 36.27 -4.96 23.06
CA VAL A 510 36.05 -4.01 21.94
C VAL A 510 36.58 -2.61 22.28
N GLN A 511 36.66 -2.30 23.58
CA GLN A 511 37.35 -1.12 24.12
C GLN A 511 38.79 -0.94 23.61
N THR A 512 39.50 -1.99 23.21
CA THR A 512 40.93 -1.91 22.83
C THR A 512 41.12 -1.52 21.36
N PHE A 513 40.19 -1.90 20.48
CA PHE A 513 40.16 -1.46 19.08
C PHE A 513 39.54 -0.07 18.95
N ALA A 514 38.44 0.18 19.68
CA ALA A 514 37.80 1.49 19.74
C ALA A 514 38.72 2.57 20.33
N LYS A 515 39.53 2.27 21.36
CA LYS A 515 40.49 3.23 21.96
C LYS A 515 41.61 3.65 21.01
N ARG A 516 42.06 2.75 20.13
CA ARG A 516 43.17 3.01 19.21
C ARG A 516 42.75 3.88 18.02
N TRP A 517 41.49 3.78 17.61
CA TRP A 517 40.87 4.67 16.62
C TRP A 517 40.42 6.01 17.24
N THR A 518 39.87 6.00 18.45
CA THR A 518 39.38 7.23 19.13
C THR A 518 40.49 8.18 19.61
N GLN A 519 41.71 7.71 19.86
CA GLN A 519 42.83 8.62 20.20
C GLN A 519 43.27 9.51 19.02
N ALA A 520 43.02 9.11 17.77
CA ALA A 520 43.34 9.91 16.59
C ALA A 520 42.33 11.04 16.33
N ILE A 521 41.14 10.99 16.94
CA ILE A 521 40.02 11.93 16.71
C ILE A 521 39.76 12.75 17.98
N LYS A 522 40.82 13.32 18.55
CA LYS A 522 40.73 14.32 19.64
C LYS A 522 40.78 15.74 19.08
N HIS A 523 39.85 16.09 18.20
CA HIS A 523 39.59 17.51 17.93
C HIS A 523 38.10 17.84 17.83
N LYS A 524 37.71 18.75 18.73
CA LYS A 524 36.50 19.58 18.82
C LYS A 524 35.25 18.91 19.39
N GLY A 525 34.86 19.42 20.56
CA GLY A 525 33.80 18.93 21.41
C GLY A 525 32.42 18.93 20.78
N ARG A 526 31.72 17.83 21.02
CA ARG A 526 30.30 17.71 21.38
C ARG A 526 30.11 16.25 21.78
N ASP A 527 29.46 16.01 22.92
CA ASP A 527 29.11 14.68 23.43
C ASP A 527 28.35 13.85 22.38
N ARG A 528 29.09 13.08 21.57
CA ARG A 528 28.54 12.09 20.61
C ARG A 528 29.01 10.67 20.99
N GLN A 529 29.13 10.41 22.29
CA GLN A 529 29.45 9.08 22.81
C GLN A 529 28.16 8.39 23.29
N THR A 530 27.24 8.09 22.37
CA THR A 530 26.19 7.09 22.57
C THR A 530 26.40 5.99 21.53
N ASP A 531 26.66 4.77 22.02
CA ASP A 531 27.12 3.62 21.24
C ASP A 531 26.25 3.33 20.01
N LEU A 532 26.88 2.97 18.88
CA LEU A 532 26.18 2.39 17.72
C LEU A 532 25.28 1.21 18.12
N ILE A 533 25.63 0.50 19.21
CA ILE A 533 24.87 -0.59 19.84
C ILE A 533 23.46 -0.14 20.30
N THR A 534 23.23 1.16 20.56
CA THR A 534 21.91 1.68 20.97
C THR A 534 21.06 2.19 19.80
N THR A 535 21.54 2.05 18.56
CA THR A 535 20.85 2.52 17.35
C THR A 535 19.80 1.50 16.88
N GLY A 536 18.62 1.96 16.47
CA GLY A 536 17.58 1.10 15.88
C GLY A 536 16.97 0.06 16.84
N GLY A 537 17.08 0.27 18.16
CA GLY A 537 16.61 -0.71 19.14
C GLY A 537 17.49 -1.96 19.23
N CYS A 538 18.77 -1.88 18.89
CA CYS A 538 19.69 -3.00 19.10
C CYS A 538 19.84 -3.31 20.60
N VAL A 539 19.72 -4.59 20.94
CA VAL A 539 19.82 -5.13 22.29
C VAL A 539 20.71 -6.37 22.29
N LYS A 540 21.32 -6.68 23.43
CA LYS A 540 22.01 -7.95 23.62
C LYS A 540 20.99 -8.97 24.13
N CYS A 541 20.67 -9.99 23.34
CA CYS A 541 19.73 -11.04 23.76
C CYS A 541 20.27 -11.70 25.05
N PRO A 542 19.52 -11.68 26.16
CA PRO A 542 19.98 -12.26 27.43
C PRO A 542 20.30 -13.76 27.35
N GLN A 543 19.59 -14.49 26.49
CA GLN A 543 19.69 -15.94 26.33
C GLN A 543 20.90 -16.34 25.48
N THR A 544 21.14 -15.66 24.36
CA THR A 544 22.20 -16.02 23.40
C THR A 544 23.47 -15.18 23.54
N GLY A 545 23.39 -14.04 24.22
CA GLY A 545 24.48 -13.07 24.31
C GLY A 545 24.79 -12.34 23.00
N ARG A 546 24.00 -12.56 21.94
CA ARG A 546 24.16 -11.91 20.63
C ARG A 546 23.47 -10.55 20.59
N TYR A 547 24.05 -9.59 19.90
CA TYR A 547 23.39 -8.36 19.47
C TYR A 547 22.34 -8.68 18.40
N VAL A 548 21.12 -8.27 18.67
CA VAL A 548 19.93 -8.46 17.84
C VAL A 548 19.11 -7.17 17.82
N VAL A 549 18.22 -7.05 16.85
CA VAL A 549 17.38 -5.85 16.68
C VAL A 549 16.06 -6.04 17.41
N ALA A 550 15.63 -5.05 18.20
CA ALA A 550 14.36 -5.07 18.92
C ALA A 550 13.74 -3.66 18.92
N PRO A 551 13.26 -3.19 17.76
CA PRO A 551 12.73 -1.84 17.61
C PRO A 551 11.49 -1.67 18.47
N LYS A 552 11.35 -0.49 19.08
CA LYS A 552 10.26 -0.20 20.02
C LYS A 552 9.37 0.91 19.47
N LEU A 553 8.09 0.81 19.78
CA LEU A 553 7.17 1.94 19.78
C LEU A 553 7.50 2.79 21.02
N ASP A 554 8.11 3.96 20.80
CA ASP A 554 8.59 4.79 21.91
C ASP A 554 7.66 5.97 22.21
N GLY A 555 6.56 6.16 21.46
CA GLY A 555 5.72 7.35 21.56
C GLY A 555 6.37 8.56 20.92
N ARG A 556 6.92 8.39 19.72
CA ARG A 556 7.48 9.47 18.89
C ARG A 556 6.36 10.24 18.19
N ILE A 557 5.29 9.56 17.85
CA ILE A 557 4.10 10.16 17.23
C ILE A 557 2.93 9.80 18.13
N THR A 558 2.16 10.78 18.59
CA THR A 558 1.01 10.54 19.46
C THR A 558 -0.21 11.29 18.91
N CYS A 559 -1.36 10.61 18.88
CA CYS A 559 -2.62 11.18 18.44
C CYS A 559 -3.50 11.45 19.66
N VAL A 560 -4.02 12.67 19.80
CA VAL A 560 -4.98 13.00 20.86
C VAL A 560 -6.20 12.09 20.73
N GLY A 561 -6.61 11.47 21.84
CA GLY A 561 -7.75 10.53 21.88
C GLY A 561 -7.40 9.06 21.62
N GLN A 562 -6.17 8.73 21.18
CA GLN A 562 -5.72 7.34 20.96
C GLN A 562 -4.61 6.88 21.93
N GLN A 563 -4.32 7.69 22.96
CA GLN A 563 -3.17 7.48 23.86
C GLN A 563 -3.21 6.14 24.60
N GLN A 564 -4.40 5.69 25.02
CA GLN A 564 -4.58 4.45 25.77
C GLN A 564 -4.34 3.23 24.87
N GLN A 565 -4.92 3.21 23.66
CA GLN A 565 -4.70 2.16 22.67
C GLN A 565 -3.21 2.08 22.28
N GLN A 566 -2.57 3.22 22.02
CA GLN A 566 -1.13 3.29 21.73
C GLN A 566 -0.26 2.81 22.91
N GLN A 567 -0.74 2.95 24.15
CA GLN A 567 -0.03 2.42 25.31
C GLN A 567 -0.16 0.90 25.40
N GLU A 568 -1.35 0.35 25.16
CA GLU A 568 -1.59 -1.09 25.13
C GLU A 568 -0.74 -1.79 24.05
N GLU A 569 -0.67 -1.21 22.84
CA GLU A 569 0.17 -1.71 21.74
C GLU A 569 1.66 -1.76 22.12
N ARG A 570 2.16 -0.73 22.81
CA ARG A 570 3.54 -0.69 23.33
C ARG A 570 3.82 -1.81 24.35
N GLU A 571 2.86 -2.05 25.24
CA GLU A 571 2.98 -3.08 26.27
C GLU A 571 2.92 -4.48 25.65
N GLN A 572 2.05 -4.70 24.66
CA GLN A 572 1.97 -5.96 23.91
C GLN A 572 3.26 -6.26 23.15
N GLN A 573 3.86 -5.27 22.48
CA GLN A 573 5.13 -5.44 21.78
C GLN A 573 6.29 -5.81 22.73
N GLN A 574 6.31 -5.26 23.96
CA GLN A 574 7.30 -5.64 24.95
C GLN A 574 7.15 -7.10 25.40
N GLN A 575 5.92 -7.62 25.46
CA GLN A 575 5.65 -9.01 25.85
C GLN A 575 6.11 -10.02 24.78
N GLN A 576 6.13 -9.63 23.50
CA GLN A 576 6.59 -10.49 22.39
C GLN A 576 8.11 -10.75 22.37
N GLN A 577 8.92 -9.92 23.03
CA GLN A 577 10.39 -10.01 22.98
C GLN A 577 10.95 -11.25 23.70
N ALA A 578 10.31 -11.70 24.79
CA ALA A 578 10.77 -12.84 25.57
C ALA A 578 10.76 -14.17 24.78
N PRO A 579 9.64 -14.59 24.15
CA PRO A 579 9.61 -15.83 23.38
C PRO A 579 10.51 -15.79 22.13
N ALA A 580 10.67 -14.64 21.47
CA ALA A 580 11.56 -14.52 20.31
C ALA A 580 13.05 -14.75 20.67
N CYS A 581 13.49 -14.27 21.83
CA CYS A 581 14.86 -14.52 22.31
C CYS A 581 15.11 -16.00 22.63
N GLU A 582 14.07 -16.75 23.04
CA GLU A 582 14.15 -18.20 23.28
C GLU A 582 14.27 -18.98 21.96
N ALA A 583 13.50 -18.61 20.93
CA ALA A 583 13.58 -19.23 19.60
C ALA A 583 14.97 -19.07 18.96
N LEU A 584 15.58 -17.88 19.11
CA LEU A 584 16.96 -17.60 18.67
C LEU A 584 18.01 -18.50 19.34
N ALA A 585 17.80 -18.92 20.59
CA ALA A 585 18.72 -19.81 21.28
C ALA A 585 18.68 -21.23 20.69
N GLY A 586 17.50 -21.71 20.27
CA GLY A 586 17.33 -23.03 19.66
C GLY A 586 17.92 -23.15 18.25
N ALA A 587 17.89 -22.09 17.44
CA ALA A 587 18.47 -22.08 16.09
C ALA A 587 20.01 -22.17 16.07
N GLY A 588 20.67 -21.73 17.14
CA GLY A 588 22.13 -21.72 17.27
C GLY A 588 22.79 -23.10 17.39
N GLU A 589 22.05 -24.12 17.87
CA GLU A 589 22.58 -25.48 18.02
C GLU A 589 22.66 -26.24 16.68
N GLY A 590 21.83 -25.89 15.68
CA GLY A 590 21.80 -26.56 14.38
C GLY A 590 22.88 -26.11 13.39
N SER A 591 23.34 -24.85 13.47
CA SER A 591 24.31 -24.29 12.52
C SER A 591 25.77 -24.70 12.83
N ALA A 592 26.09 -24.92 14.11
CA ALA A 592 27.42 -25.37 14.53
C ALA A 592 27.77 -26.79 14.04
N ALA A 593 26.78 -27.64 13.79
CA ALA A 593 27.00 -29.01 13.32
C ALA A 593 27.31 -29.13 11.81
N LYS A 594 26.95 -28.12 10.99
CA LYS A 594 27.18 -28.16 9.53
C LYS A 594 28.51 -27.53 9.08
N LYS A 595 29.10 -26.61 9.86
CA LYS A 595 30.40 -25.97 9.50
C LYS A 595 31.65 -26.75 9.91
N GLN A 596 31.52 -27.95 10.51
CA GLN A 596 32.65 -28.84 10.80
C GLN A 596 32.89 -29.96 9.76
N LYS A 597 32.12 -29.98 8.67
CA LYS A 597 32.36 -30.88 7.53
C LYS A 597 32.20 -30.12 6.21
N GLN A 598 33.18 -29.29 5.88
CA GLN A 598 33.61 -29.00 4.51
C GLN A 598 35.03 -28.44 4.52
#